data_AF-A0A4Q3UGJ3-F1
#
_entry.id   AF-A0A4Q3UGJ3-F1
#
_cell.length_a   1.000
_cell.length_b   1.000
_cell.length_c   1.000
_cell.angle_alpha   90.00
_cell.angle_beta   90.00
_cell.angle_gamma   90.00
#
_symmetry.space_group_name_H-M   'P 1'
#
loop_
_entity.id
_entity.type
_entity.pdbx_description
1 polymer ?
#
loop_
_entity_poly.entity_id
_entity_poly.type
_entity_poly.pdbx_seq_one_letter_code
_entity_poly.pdbx_strand_id
1 'polypeptide(L)'
;MADKKKDDTGAATDEVAVHASASPPYHVKGEVVEAAPRPPAATEQKPYDPAAWMHQRLVHQVMEFEKNLGPDHEVGGRFVEGPSGEPLHLSNVASWGPDMILFMGEFPDGRKWELMQHYSQVSMLLVAVRKINEEPRRIGFELLKSVKEQDTPWEDPIS
;
A
#
# COMPACT_ATOMS: atom_id res chain seq x y z
N MET A 1 -22.49 -54.82 26.88
CA MET A 1 -21.85 -53.49 26.80
C MET A 1 -21.70 -53.16 25.32
N ALA A 2 -22.12 -51.96 24.93
CA ALA A 2 -22.52 -51.60 23.58
C ALA A 2 -21.37 -51.49 22.56
N ASP A 3 -21.74 -51.72 21.30
CA ASP A 3 -20.94 -51.66 20.07
C ASP A 3 -21.65 -50.69 19.10
N LYS A 4 -20.95 -49.67 18.57
CA LYS A 4 -21.32 -48.87 17.36
C LYS A 4 -20.25 -47.80 17.10
N LYS A 5 -19.47 -47.85 16.02
CA LYS A 5 -19.71 -47.38 14.63
C LYS A 5 -19.57 -45.87 14.44
N LYS A 6 -18.71 -45.54 13.47
CA LYS A 6 -18.44 -44.27 12.80
C LYS A 6 -19.71 -43.66 12.17
N ASP A 7 -19.89 -42.35 12.30
CA ASP A 7 -20.63 -41.38 11.44
C ASP A 7 -20.32 -39.99 12.04
N ASP A 8 -19.51 -39.14 11.41
CA ASP A 8 -19.85 -38.11 10.40
C ASP A 8 -20.85 -37.03 10.84
N THR A 9 -20.50 -35.79 10.49
CA THR A 9 -21.35 -34.59 10.41
C THR A 9 -21.66 -33.79 11.68
N GLY A 10 -21.41 -32.47 11.63
CA GLY A 10 -22.15 -31.50 12.44
C GLY A 10 -21.38 -30.23 12.77
N ALA A 11 -21.22 -29.34 11.78
CA ALA A 11 -20.74 -27.97 11.98
C ALA A 11 -21.71 -27.15 12.85
N ALA A 12 -21.17 -26.33 13.75
CA ALA A 12 -21.92 -25.25 14.42
C ALA A 12 -21.31 -23.91 13.98
N THR A 13 -22.12 -23.18 13.22
CA THR A 13 -21.89 -21.85 12.63
C THR A 13 -22.27 -20.78 13.64
N ASP A 14 -21.36 -19.86 13.96
CA ASP A 14 -21.72 -18.52 14.47
C ASP A 14 -21.48 -17.51 13.36
N GLU A 15 -22.51 -16.71 13.11
CA GLU A 15 -22.70 -15.73 12.04
C GLU A 15 -22.69 -14.30 12.68
N VAL A 16 -21.72 -13.42 12.37
CA VAL A 16 -21.62 -11.97 12.75
C VAL A 16 -21.64 -11.09 11.48
N ALA A 17 -22.68 -10.27 11.32
CA ALA A 17 -22.89 -9.40 10.17
C ALA A 17 -21.72 -8.40 9.89
N VAL A 18 -21.42 -8.22 8.60
CA VAL A 18 -20.50 -7.23 8.00
C VAL A 18 -21.21 -5.90 7.73
N HIS A 19 -20.59 -4.78 8.13
CA HIS A 19 -20.82 -3.47 7.49
C HIS A 19 -19.52 -2.64 7.38
N ALA A 20 -19.29 -2.20 6.13
CA ALA A 20 -18.49 -1.08 5.63
C ALA A 20 -16.95 -1.19 5.53
N SER A 21 -16.50 -1.37 4.27
CA SER A 21 -15.24 -0.89 3.66
C SER A 21 -13.90 -1.33 4.26
N ALA A 22 -13.29 -2.29 3.55
CA ALA A 22 -11.90 -2.77 3.62
C ALA A 22 -11.43 -3.34 4.98
N SER A 23 -11.53 -4.66 5.15
CA SER A 23 -10.79 -5.39 6.19
C SER A 23 -10.47 -6.82 5.73
N PRO A 24 -9.28 -7.38 6.02
CA PRO A 24 -8.96 -8.77 5.71
C PRO A 24 -9.38 -9.72 6.85
N PRO A 25 -9.24 -11.05 6.72
CA PRO A 25 -10.26 -12.01 6.32
C PRO A 25 -10.74 -12.85 7.52
N TYR A 26 -11.78 -12.43 8.23
CA TYR A 26 -12.56 -13.35 9.05
C TYR A 26 -14.04 -13.19 8.68
N HIS A 27 -14.58 -14.21 8.01
CA HIS A 27 -15.97 -14.26 7.60
C HIS A 27 -16.84 -14.55 8.80
N VAL A 28 -17.86 -13.74 8.98
CA VAL A 28 -18.98 -14.10 9.82
C VAL A 28 -20.23 -13.64 9.04
N LYS A 29 -21.18 -14.56 8.85
CA LYS A 29 -22.39 -14.33 8.04
C LYS A 29 -23.45 -13.63 8.91
N GLY A 30 -24.57 -13.17 8.39
CA GLY A 30 -25.61 -12.57 9.23
C GLY A 30 -26.57 -11.67 8.44
N GLU A 31 -27.67 -12.31 8.06
CA GLU A 31 -28.99 -11.85 7.60
C GLU A 31 -29.30 -10.36 7.35
N VAL A 32 -29.99 -10.12 6.23
CA VAL A 32 -30.37 -8.82 5.65
C VAL A 32 -31.72 -8.36 6.22
N VAL A 33 -31.81 -7.09 6.65
CA VAL A 33 -33.09 -6.39 6.80
C VAL A 33 -33.14 -5.15 5.89
N GLU A 34 -34.18 -5.10 5.07
CA GLU A 34 -34.40 -4.16 3.97
C GLU A 34 -34.81 -2.77 4.47
N ALA A 35 -34.18 -1.70 3.97
CA ALA A 35 -34.47 -0.32 4.36
C ALA A 35 -35.02 0.52 3.19
N ALA A 36 -36.09 1.27 3.49
CA ALA A 36 -36.92 2.12 2.62
C ALA A 36 -36.13 3.26 1.88
N PRO A 37 -36.72 3.91 0.85
CA PRO A 37 -35.96 4.60 -0.19
C PRO A 37 -35.37 5.95 0.27
N ARG A 38 -34.11 6.19 -0.14
CA ARG A 38 -33.28 7.37 0.18
C ARG A 38 -33.53 8.52 -0.83
N PRO A 39 -33.51 9.80 -0.40
CA PRO A 39 -33.70 10.97 -1.28
C PRO A 39 -32.58 11.14 -2.33
N PRO A 40 -32.79 11.95 -3.40
CA PRO A 40 -31.92 11.97 -4.57
C PRO A 40 -30.51 12.45 -4.26
N ALA A 41 -29.55 11.81 -4.95
CA ALA A 41 -28.12 11.85 -4.72
C ALA A 41 -27.54 13.26 -4.59
N ALA A 42 -26.96 13.55 -3.43
CA ALA A 42 -25.88 14.52 -3.33
C ALA A 42 -24.76 14.08 -4.27
N THR A 43 -24.18 15.00 -5.04
CA THR A 43 -22.96 14.75 -5.79
C THR A 43 -21.94 14.13 -4.86
N GLU A 44 -21.52 12.90 -5.13
CA GLU A 44 -20.52 12.18 -4.34
C GLU A 44 -19.17 12.92 -4.48
N GLN A 45 -18.93 13.90 -3.62
CA GLN A 45 -17.63 14.54 -3.50
C GLN A 45 -16.65 13.45 -3.04
N LYS A 46 -15.63 13.18 -3.86
CA LYS A 46 -14.57 12.22 -3.52
C LYS A 46 -13.97 12.61 -2.16
N PRO A 47 -13.84 11.68 -1.20
CA PRO A 47 -13.26 11.99 0.11
C PRO A 47 -11.85 12.58 -0.04
N TYR A 48 -11.52 13.55 0.81
CA TYR A 48 -10.19 14.15 0.88
C TYR A 48 -9.14 13.08 1.22
N ASP A 49 -8.14 12.89 0.35
CA ASP A 49 -7.10 11.85 0.46
C ASP A 49 -5.70 12.45 0.20
N PRO A 50 -5.10 13.14 1.20
CA PRO A 50 -3.79 13.74 1.07
C PRO A 50 -2.66 12.71 0.90
N ALA A 51 -2.84 11.49 1.42
CA ALA A 51 -1.88 10.40 1.20
C ALA A 51 -1.77 10.03 -0.28
N ALA A 52 -2.89 9.95 -1.00
CA ALA A 52 -2.84 9.68 -2.44
C ALA A 52 -2.09 10.77 -3.22
N TRP A 53 -2.22 12.04 -2.84
CA TRP A 53 -1.46 13.14 -3.46
C TRP A 53 0.03 13.11 -3.10
N MET A 54 0.38 12.76 -1.87
CA MET A 54 1.78 12.55 -1.47
C MET A 54 2.39 11.37 -2.24
N HIS A 55 1.67 10.25 -2.34
CA HIS A 55 2.10 9.05 -3.06
C HIS A 55 2.44 9.34 -4.52
N GLN A 56 1.56 10.05 -5.24
CA GLN A 56 1.83 10.45 -6.62
C GLN A 56 3.16 11.20 -6.74
N ARG A 57 3.40 12.20 -5.87
CA ARG A 57 4.66 12.98 -5.88
C ARG A 57 5.89 12.13 -5.55
N LEU A 58 5.77 11.23 -4.59
CA LEU A 58 6.85 10.28 -4.25
C LEU A 58 7.18 9.37 -5.42
N VAL A 59 6.17 8.83 -6.12
CA VAL A 59 6.37 7.98 -7.29
C VAL A 59 7.08 8.75 -8.42
N HIS A 60 6.64 9.97 -8.72
CA HIS A 60 7.33 10.81 -9.71
C HIS A 60 8.79 11.08 -9.33
N GLN A 61 9.07 11.40 -8.06
CA GLN A 61 10.42 11.67 -7.59
C GLN A 61 11.31 10.42 -7.63
N VAL A 62 10.78 9.25 -7.26
CA VAL A 62 11.48 7.95 -7.35
C VAL A 62 11.82 7.63 -8.80
N MET A 63 10.88 7.83 -9.71
CA MET A 63 11.08 7.61 -11.16
C MET A 63 12.13 8.56 -11.73
N GLU A 64 12.09 9.85 -11.36
CA GLU A 64 13.08 10.82 -11.84
C GLU A 64 14.49 10.52 -11.31
N PHE A 65 14.61 10.08 -10.06
CA PHE A 65 15.87 9.61 -9.51
C PHE A 65 16.37 8.35 -10.25
N GLU A 66 15.49 7.39 -10.49
CA GLU A 66 15.82 6.11 -11.14
C GLU A 66 16.32 6.26 -12.59
N LYS A 67 15.79 7.22 -13.35
CA LYS A 67 16.24 7.53 -14.72
C LYS A 67 17.75 7.78 -14.82
N ASN A 68 18.35 8.29 -13.74
CA ASN A 68 19.76 8.67 -13.69
C ASN A 68 20.67 7.52 -13.17
N LEU A 69 20.11 6.33 -12.91
CA LEU A 69 20.87 5.20 -12.40
C LEU A 69 21.46 4.32 -13.52
N GLY A 70 22.72 3.93 -13.34
CA GLY A 70 23.39 2.96 -14.20
C GLY A 70 22.89 1.52 -14.00
N PRO A 71 23.37 0.57 -14.81
CA PRO A 71 22.93 -0.83 -14.78
C PRO A 71 23.33 -1.60 -13.52
N ASP A 72 24.21 -1.03 -12.69
CA ASP A 72 24.69 -1.64 -11.45
C ASP A 72 23.94 -1.18 -10.20
N HIS A 73 23.01 -0.24 -10.34
CA HIS A 73 22.35 0.41 -9.22
C HIS A 73 20.83 0.32 -9.30
N GLU A 74 20.21 0.28 -8.12
CA GLU A 74 18.78 0.30 -7.87
C GLU A 74 18.42 1.47 -6.96
N VAL A 75 17.12 1.75 -6.84
CA VAL A 75 16.62 2.75 -5.90
C VAL A 75 16.65 2.19 -4.49
N GLY A 76 17.41 2.85 -3.62
CA GLY A 76 17.36 2.68 -2.18
C GLY A 76 16.75 3.90 -1.49
N GLY A 77 16.27 3.69 -0.27
CA GLY A 77 15.73 4.73 0.60
C GLY A 77 16.39 4.69 1.98
N ARG A 78 16.72 5.86 2.51
CA ARG A 78 17.00 6.05 3.94
C ARG A 78 15.90 6.92 4.54
N PHE A 79 15.33 6.44 5.64
CA PHE A 79 14.27 7.13 6.38
C PHE A 79 14.88 7.77 7.61
N VAL A 80 14.59 9.06 7.86
CA VAL A 80 15.23 9.85 8.93
C VAL A 80 15.00 9.24 10.32
N GLU A 81 13.86 8.60 10.52
CA GLU A 81 13.47 7.92 11.77
C GLU A 81 13.58 6.39 11.68
N GLY A 82 14.25 5.86 10.66
CA GLY A 82 14.37 4.43 10.41
C GLY A 82 15.29 3.70 11.41
N PRO A 83 15.09 2.37 11.60
CA PRO A 83 15.84 1.58 12.58
C PRO A 83 17.34 1.38 12.24
N SER A 84 17.77 1.74 11.03
CA SER A 84 19.14 1.57 10.54
C SER A 84 19.65 2.82 9.82
N GLY A 85 20.93 3.15 10.01
CA GLY A 85 21.61 4.20 9.26
C GLY A 85 21.93 3.84 7.80
N GLU A 86 21.81 2.55 7.45
CA GLU A 86 22.05 2.02 6.11
C GLU A 86 20.86 2.22 5.17
N PRO A 87 21.11 2.48 3.87
CA PRO A 87 20.06 2.50 2.85
C PRO A 87 19.37 1.14 2.70
N LEU A 88 18.05 1.14 2.54
CA LEU A 88 17.23 -0.04 2.28
C LEU A 88 16.85 -0.11 0.80
N HIS A 89 16.81 -1.30 0.20
CA HIS A 89 16.36 -1.45 -1.18
C HIS A 89 14.85 -1.29 -1.26
N LEU A 90 14.40 -0.27 -1.98
CA LEU A 90 12.99 0.02 -2.14
C LEU A 90 12.42 -0.89 -3.23
N SER A 91 11.29 -1.56 -2.96
CA SER A 91 10.57 -2.39 -3.92
C SER A 91 9.23 -1.80 -4.30
N ASN A 92 8.58 -1.03 -3.41
CA ASN A 92 7.27 -0.44 -3.68
C ASN A 92 6.98 0.76 -2.76
N VAL A 93 6.08 1.63 -3.21
CA VAL A 93 5.49 2.73 -2.43
C VAL A 93 3.99 2.73 -2.68
N ALA A 94 3.18 2.78 -1.63
CA ALA A 94 1.72 2.81 -1.72
C ALA A 94 1.12 3.88 -0.78
N SER A 95 -0.06 4.39 -1.12
CA SER A 95 -0.90 5.16 -0.20
C SER A 95 -1.99 4.27 0.40
N TRP A 96 -2.26 4.46 1.68
CA TRP A 96 -3.45 3.97 2.35
C TRP A 96 -4.21 5.18 2.91
N GLY A 97 -5.24 5.59 2.17
CA GLY A 97 -5.96 6.84 2.43
C GLY A 97 -6.74 6.83 3.76
N PRO A 98 -6.94 8.00 4.37
CA PRO A 98 -6.57 9.31 3.81
C PRO A 98 -5.12 9.74 4.11
N ASP A 99 -4.38 9.05 4.97
CA ASP A 99 -3.25 9.67 5.68
C ASP A 99 -1.96 8.84 5.77
N MET A 100 -1.93 7.59 5.30
CA MET A 100 -0.75 6.72 5.42
C MET A 100 -0.02 6.52 4.09
N ILE A 101 1.30 6.48 4.17
CA ILE A 101 2.21 6.04 3.12
C ILE A 101 2.93 4.78 3.60
N LEU A 102 2.97 3.77 2.73
CA LEU A 102 3.65 2.50 2.96
C LEU A 102 4.85 2.43 2.02
N PHE A 103 6.04 2.26 2.59
CA PHE A 103 7.26 1.92 1.88
C PHE A 103 7.55 0.44 2.09
N MET A 104 7.83 -0.28 1.03
CA MET A 104 8.14 -1.71 1.09
C MET A 104 9.45 -1.99 0.38
N GLY A 105 10.13 -3.03 0.83
CA GLY A 105 11.39 -3.42 0.24
C GLY A 105 11.89 -4.76 0.74
N GLU A 106 13.15 -5.00 0.44
CA GLU A 106 13.86 -6.20 0.82
C GLU A 106 15.29 -5.87 1.24
N PHE A 107 15.84 -6.69 2.12
CA PHE A 107 17.24 -6.69 2.45
C PHE A 107 18.01 -7.55 1.44
N PRO A 108 19.34 -7.39 1.29
CA PRO A 108 20.15 -8.26 0.43
C PRO A 108 20.07 -9.76 0.77
N ASP A 109 19.70 -10.11 2.00
CA ASP A 109 19.47 -11.48 2.45
C ASP A 109 18.07 -12.04 2.10
N GLY A 110 17.26 -11.26 1.37
CA GLY A 110 15.91 -11.63 0.93
C GLY A 110 14.81 -11.40 1.97
N ARG A 111 15.12 -10.98 3.20
CA ARG A 111 14.07 -10.61 4.17
C ARG A 111 13.33 -9.38 3.66
N LYS A 112 12.00 -9.38 3.82
CA LYS A 112 11.16 -8.24 3.45
C LYS A 112 11.08 -7.24 4.60
N TRP A 113 10.91 -5.98 4.26
CA TRP A 113 10.60 -4.92 5.22
C TRP A 113 9.46 -4.05 4.71
N GLU A 114 8.75 -3.46 5.66
CA GLU A 114 7.68 -2.50 5.41
C GLU A 114 7.77 -1.39 6.46
N LEU A 115 7.65 -0.15 6.02
CA LEU A 115 7.60 1.04 6.86
C LEU A 115 6.32 1.80 6.55
N MET A 116 5.49 1.99 7.57
CA MET A 116 4.27 2.78 7.51
C MET A 116 4.50 4.13 8.18
N GLN A 117 4.16 5.21 7.47
CA GLN A 117 4.30 6.58 7.99
C GLN A 117 3.06 7.41 7.67
N HIS A 118 2.68 8.29 8.58
CA HIS A 118 1.71 9.34 8.27
C HIS A 118 2.30 10.29 7.21
N TYR A 119 1.50 10.73 6.24
CA TYR A 119 1.97 11.51 5.08
C TYR A 119 2.70 12.79 5.48
N SER A 120 2.33 13.41 6.61
CA SER A 120 2.96 14.64 7.13
C SER A 120 4.34 14.42 7.76
N GLN A 121 4.72 13.17 8.04
CA GLN A 121 5.99 12.78 8.66
C GLN A 121 6.98 12.18 7.66
N VAL A 122 6.56 12.00 6.41
CA VAL A 122 7.41 11.40 5.39
C VAL A 122 8.66 12.24 5.18
N SER A 123 9.81 11.64 5.46
CA SER A 123 11.12 12.16 5.12
C SER A 123 11.97 11.02 4.57
N MET A 124 12.27 11.09 3.26
CA MET A 124 12.98 10.05 2.55
C MET A 124 14.19 10.65 1.82
N LEU A 125 15.35 10.06 2.04
CA LEU A 125 16.54 10.26 1.23
C LEU A 125 16.63 9.12 0.21
N LEU A 126 16.63 9.46 -1.09
CA LEU A 126 16.88 8.50 -2.16
C LEU A 126 18.39 8.27 -2.31
N VAL A 127 18.79 7.00 -2.39
CA VAL A 127 20.19 6.57 -2.46
C VAL A 127 20.33 5.54 -3.58
N ALA A 128 21.40 5.63 -4.37
CA ALA A 128 21.73 4.58 -5.33
C ALA A 128 22.38 3.41 -4.58
N VAL A 129 21.70 2.27 -4.52
CA VAL A 129 22.22 1.04 -3.89
C VAL A 129 22.66 0.05 -4.98
N ARG A 130 23.65 -0.81 -4.70
CA ARG A 130 24.08 -1.84 -5.65
C ARG A 130 22.95 -2.83 -5.90
N LYS A 131 22.76 -3.31 -7.13
CA LYS A 131 21.73 -4.32 -7.43
C LYS A 131 21.90 -5.61 -6.61
N ILE A 132 20.79 -6.22 -6.21
CA ILE A 132 20.77 -7.53 -5.51
C ILE A 132 20.89 -8.67 -6.52
N ASN A 133 20.17 -8.56 -7.63
CA ASN A 133 20.08 -9.60 -8.66
C ASN A 133 20.95 -9.26 -9.89
N GLU A 134 20.96 -10.16 -10.88
CA GLU A 134 21.68 -9.96 -12.14
C GLU A 134 21.20 -8.70 -12.89
N GLU A 135 19.90 -8.45 -12.90
CA GLU A 135 19.27 -7.25 -13.46
C GLU A 135 18.82 -6.30 -12.34
N PRO A 136 19.04 -4.97 -12.48
CA PRO A 136 18.60 -4.00 -11.49
C PRO A 136 17.08 -3.86 -11.51
N ARG A 137 16.45 -3.85 -10.34
CA ARG A 137 15.03 -3.49 -10.21
C ARG A 137 14.80 -2.03 -10.62
N ARG A 138 13.79 -1.81 -11.47
CA ARG A 138 13.37 -0.49 -11.97
C ARG A 138 11.94 -0.14 -11.49
N ILE A 139 11.82 0.20 -10.21
CA ILE A 139 10.52 0.40 -9.54
C ILE A 139 9.80 1.67 -9.97
N GLY A 140 10.51 2.74 -10.34
CA GLY A 140 9.90 4.04 -10.61
C GLY A 140 8.92 3.98 -11.78
N PHE A 141 9.29 3.26 -12.83
CA PHE A 141 8.43 3.04 -14.00
C PHE A 141 7.27 2.08 -13.73
N GLU A 142 7.44 1.11 -12.85
CA GLU A 142 6.38 0.18 -12.45
C GLU A 142 5.33 0.88 -11.58
N LEU A 143 5.79 1.69 -10.63
CA LEU A 143 4.94 2.51 -9.77
C LEU A 143 4.10 3.49 -10.58
N LEU A 144 4.68 4.12 -11.60
CA LEU A 144 3.95 5.09 -12.43
C LEU A 144 2.73 4.45 -13.14
N LYS A 145 2.78 3.15 -13.45
CA LYS A 145 1.65 2.43 -14.08
C LYS A 145 0.48 2.19 -13.12
N SER A 146 0.72 2.21 -11.81
CA SER A 146 -0.28 1.91 -10.79
C SER A 146 -0.84 3.16 -10.09
N VAL A 147 -0.21 4.33 -10.27
CA VAL A 147 -0.72 5.61 -9.78
C VAL A 147 -1.96 5.99 -10.60
N LYS A 148 -3.09 6.17 -9.90
CA LYS A 148 -4.31 6.73 -10.50
C LYS A 148 -4.11 8.23 -10.69
N GLU A 149 -4.36 8.73 -11.90
CA GLU A 149 -4.45 10.16 -12.15
C GLU A 149 -5.54 10.78 -11.25
N GLN A 150 -5.20 11.90 -10.59
CA GLN A 150 -6.12 12.64 -9.73
C GLN A 150 -6.71 13.81 -10.51
N ASP A 151 -8.02 14.01 -10.40
CA ASP A 151 -8.77 15.04 -11.15
C ASP A 151 -8.36 16.48 -10.82
N THR A 152 -7.66 16.70 -9.70
CA THR A 152 -7.10 18.01 -9.33
C THR A 152 -5.62 18.03 -9.70
N PRO A 153 -5.22 18.80 -10.74
CA PRO A 153 -3.82 19.00 -11.05
C PRO A 153 -3.15 19.67 -9.85
N TRP A 154 -2.01 19.12 -9.46
CA TRP A 154 -1.05 19.84 -8.63
C TRP A 154 -0.59 21.07 -9.44
N GLU A 155 -0.89 22.29 -8.98
CA GLU A 155 -0.18 23.46 -9.49
C GLU A 155 1.28 23.32 -9.05
N ASP A 156 2.19 23.20 -10.02
CA ASP A 156 3.62 23.14 -9.74
C ASP A 156 4.02 24.39 -8.95
N PRO A 157 4.50 24.29 -7.69
CA PRO A 157 4.84 25.45 -6.88
C PRO A 157 6.12 26.17 -7.35
N ILE A 158 6.66 25.79 -8.50
CA ILE A 158 7.92 26.28 -9.09
C ILE A 158 7.70 26.87 -10.51
N SER A 159 6.44 27.09 -10.93
CA SER A 159 6.18 27.94 -12.11
C SER A 159 6.30 29.43 -11.80
#